data_AF-Q5YQJ3-F1
#
_entry.id   AF-Q5YQJ3-F1
#
_cell.length_a   1.000
_cell.length_b   1.000
_cell.length_c   1.000
_cell.angle_alpha   90.00
_cell.angle_beta   90.00
_cell.angle_gamma   90.00
#
_symmetry.space_group_name_H-M   'P 1'
#
loop_
_entity.id
_entity.type
_entity.pdbx_description
1 polymer ?
#
loop_
_entity_poly.entity_id
_entity_poly.type
_entity_poly.pdbx_seq_one_letter_code
_entity_poly.pdbx_strand_id
1 'polypeptide(L)'
;MLGIEDTDTARNRPEWVEGILSALSAIGIHAGDPALEGPYFQSANAELHRAAAARLFTEGRAYYCDCTREDVVARTGKKEAGYEGHCRERGLAYEPGRALQFRAPDDGQTVVADRIRGGDRVPEPGDGGLRDRLR
;
A
#
# COMPACT_ATOMS: atom_id res chain seq x y z
N MET A 1 -1.14 -19.10 8.18
CA MET A 1 -1.94 -18.56 7.06
C MET A 1 -1.06 -18.22 5.87
N LEU A 2 -1.47 -18.64 4.67
CA LEU A 2 -0.90 -18.27 3.37
C LEU A 2 -1.84 -17.27 2.68
N GLY A 3 -1.40 -16.01 2.59
CA GLY A 3 -2.06 -14.98 1.78
C GLY A 3 -1.37 -14.83 0.43
N ILE A 4 -2.14 -14.76 -0.64
CA ILE A 4 -1.67 -14.53 -2.01
C ILE A 4 -2.02 -13.09 -2.41
N GLU A 5 -0.99 -12.28 -2.60
CA GLU A 5 -1.09 -10.86 -2.98
C GLU A 5 -1.25 -10.72 -4.50
N ASP A 6 -2.44 -11.06 -5.02
CA ASP A 6 -2.76 -11.12 -6.45
C ASP A 6 -3.48 -9.88 -7.01
N THR A 7 -3.47 -8.76 -6.29
CA THR A 7 -4.20 -7.55 -6.69
C THR A 7 -3.65 -6.87 -7.94
N ASP A 8 -2.37 -7.10 -8.28
CA ASP A 8 -1.79 -6.65 -9.55
C ASP A 8 -1.95 -7.72 -10.64
N THR A 9 -3.05 -7.63 -11.38
CA THR A 9 -3.42 -8.61 -12.40
C THR A 9 -2.46 -8.64 -13.58
N ALA A 10 -1.80 -7.52 -13.91
CA ALA A 10 -0.83 -7.46 -15.01
C ALA A 10 0.43 -8.26 -14.67
N ARG A 11 0.83 -8.23 -13.40
CA ARG A 11 2.02 -8.93 -12.91
C ARG A 11 1.73 -10.33 -12.41
N ASN A 12 0.53 -10.69 -11.97
CA ASN A 12 0.27 -12.03 -11.42
C ASN A 12 0.11 -13.14 -12.48
N ARG A 13 0.53 -14.36 -12.16
CA ARG A 13 0.36 -15.57 -12.98
C ARG A 13 -0.05 -16.76 -12.12
N PRO A 14 -1.11 -17.52 -12.48
CA PRO A 14 -1.52 -18.72 -11.73
C PRO A 14 -0.38 -19.72 -11.52
N GLU A 15 0.49 -19.89 -12.52
CA GLU A 15 1.64 -20.80 -12.43
C GLU A 15 2.59 -20.48 -11.26
N TRP A 16 2.70 -19.22 -10.84
CA TRP A 16 3.55 -18.84 -9.70
C TRP A 16 2.92 -19.22 -8.37
N VAL A 17 1.59 -19.16 -8.27
CA VAL A 17 0.86 -19.62 -7.09
C VAL A 17 1.05 -21.12 -6.92
N GLU A 18 0.92 -21.88 -8.00
CA GLU A 18 1.20 -23.33 -7.98
C GLU A 18 2.66 -23.63 -7.62
N GLY A 19 3.60 -22.83 -8.13
CA GLY A 19 5.01 -22.92 -7.75
C GLY A 19 5.24 -22.72 -6.25
N ILE A 20 4.57 -21.75 -5.63
CA ILE A 20 4.63 -21.51 -4.19
C ILE A 20 4.09 -22.72 -3.41
N LEU A 21 2.91 -23.22 -3.78
CA LEU A 21 2.29 -24.38 -3.13
C LEU A 21 3.15 -25.64 -3.24
N SER A 22 3.72 -25.87 -4.42
CA SER A 22 4.64 -26.98 -4.68
C SER A 22 5.92 -26.85 -3.83
N ALA A 23 6.52 -25.66 -3.76
CA ALA A 23 7.71 -25.42 -2.95
C ALA A 23 7.44 -25.61 -1.45
N LEU A 24 6.29 -25.16 -0.94
CA LEU A 24 5.86 -25.41 0.44
C LEU A 24 5.67 -26.91 0.71
N SER A 25 5.01 -27.62 -0.21
CA SER A 25 4.81 -29.06 -0.09
C SER A 25 6.15 -29.82 -0.10
N ALA A 26 7.13 -29.38 -0.88
CA ALA A 26 8.46 -30.00 -0.93
C ALA A 26 9.23 -29.92 0.39
N ILE A 27 8.95 -28.91 1.23
CA ILE A 27 9.54 -28.75 2.57
C ILE A 27 8.65 -29.31 3.70
N GLY A 28 7.60 -30.06 3.35
CA GLY A 28 6.71 -30.73 4.30
C GLY A 28 5.51 -29.89 4.77
N ILE A 29 5.26 -28.72 4.16
CA ILE A 29 4.11 -27.85 4.47
C ILE A 29 3.05 -28.08 3.39
N HIS A 30 2.12 -28.98 3.66
CA HIS A 30 1.13 -29.43 2.67
C HIS A 30 -0.21 -28.72 2.82
N ALA A 31 -1.00 -28.66 1.74
CA ALA A 31 -2.36 -28.12 1.73
C ALA A 31 -3.31 -28.82 2.73
N GLY A 32 -3.03 -30.07 3.10
CA GLY A 32 -3.80 -30.82 4.10
C GLY A 32 -3.29 -30.68 5.54
N ASP A 33 -2.21 -29.93 5.78
CA ASP A 33 -1.69 -29.68 7.12
C ASP A 33 -2.66 -28.76 7.88
N PRO A 34 -3.20 -29.15 9.06
CA PRO A 34 -4.07 -28.28 9.84
C PRO A 34 -3.41 -26.97 10.29
N ALA A 35 -2.08 -26.88 10.28
CA ALA A 35 -1.35 -25.65 10.54
C ALA A 35 -1.28 -24.69 9.33
N LEU A 36 -1.57 -25.19 8.12
CA LEU A 36 -1.60 -24.38 6.90
C LEU A 36 -3.02 -23.91 6.58
N GLU A 37 -3.35 -22.69 7.03
CA GLU A 37 -4.58 -22.01 6.62
C GLU A 37 -4.40 -21.30 5.26
N GLY A 38 -5.30 -21.49 4.30
CA GLY A 38 -5.28 -20.85 2.97
C GLY A 38 -5.11 -21.84 1.81
N PRO A 39 -4.76 -21.38 0.59
CA PRO A 39 -4.43 -20.00 0.22
C PRO A 39 -5.65 -19.06 0.21
N TYR A 40 -5.47 -17.84 0.70
CA TYR A 40 -6.45 -16.76 0.58
C TYR A 40 -5.99 -15.73 -0.45
N PHE A 41 -6.85 -15.37 -1.40
CA PHE A 41 -6.52 -14.44 -2.48
C PHE A 41 -7.04 -13.04 -2.15
N GLN A 42 -6.18 -12.02 -2.22
CA GLN A 42 -6.60 -10.64 -1.95
C GLN A 42 -7.56 -10.10 -3.01
N SER A 43 -7.48 -10.59 -4.25
CA SER A 43 -8.45 -10.25 -5.30
C SER A 43 -9.90 -10.59 -4.90
N ALA A 44 -10.11 -11.63 -4.08
CA ALA A 44 -11.42 -11.99 -3.54
C ALA A 44 -11.96 -10.98 -2.51
N ASN A 45 -11.11 -10.11 -1.96
CA ASN A 45 -11.45 -9.13 -0.93
C ASN A 45 -11.74 -7.72 -1.49
N ALA A 46 -11.91 -7.57 -2.81
CA ALA A 46 -12.10 -6.28 -3.47
C ALA A 46 -13.22 -5.42 -2.84
N GLU A 47 -14.36 -6.02 -2.48
CA GLU A 47 -15.46 -5.32 -1.82
C GLU A 47 -15.06 -4.77 -0.43
N LEU A 48 -14.34 -5.57 0.36
CA LEU A 48 -13.86 -5.17 1.68
C LEU A 48 -12.85 -4.02 1.57
N HIS A 49 -11.97 -4.06 0.57
CA HIS A 49 -11.02 -2.98 0.30
C HIS A 49 -11.73 -1.68 -0.09
N ARG A 50 -12.75 -1.76 -0.97
CA ARG A 50 -13.55 -0.58 -1.34
C ARG A 50 -14.31 0.00 -0.15
N ALA A 51 -14.88 -0.85 0.70
CA ALA A 51 -15.57 -0.40 1.91
C ALA A 51 -14.60 0.28 2.90
N ALA A 52 -13.41 -0.30 3.11
CA ALA A 52 -12.37 0.29 3.95
C ALA A 52 -11.86 1.63 3.38
N ALA A 53 -11.64 1.71 2.07
CA ALA A 53 -11.23 2.94 1.37
C ALA A 53 -12.30 4.04 1.50
N ALA A 54 -13.57 3.70 1.28
CA ALA A 54 -14.67 4.64 1.47
C ALA A 54 -14.73 5.15 2.92
N ARG A 55 -14.57 4.27 3.92
CA ARG A 55 -14.53 4.65 5.32
C ARG A 55 -13.39 5.64 5.61
N LEU A 56 -12.16 5.34 5.16
CA LEU A 56 -11.01 6.23 5.32
C LEU A 56 -11.25 7.61 4.69
N PHE A 57 -11.88 7.66 3.52
CA PHE A 57 -12.24 8.91 2.88
C PHE A 57 -13.27 9.70 3.71
N THR A 58 -14.35 9.05 4.15
CA THR A 58 -15.39 9.70 4.98
C THR A 58 -14.88 10.19 6.33
N GLU A 59 -13.87 9.53 6.90
CA GLU A 59 -13.20 9.93 8.14
C GLU A 59 -12.14 11.02 7.94
N GLY A 60 -11.96 11.53 6.72
CA GLY A 60 -10.94 12.53 6.39
C GLY A 60 -9.50 12.00 6.40
N ARG A 61 -9.32 10.67 6.48
CA ARG A 61 -8.01 9.98 6.50
C ARG A 61 -7.49 9.63 5.10
N ALA A 62 -8.24 9.96 4.06
CA ALA A 62 -7.84 9.81 2.67
C ALA A 62 -8.41 10.94 1.82
N TYR A 63 -7.81 11.19 0.65
CA TYR A 63 -8.25 12.21 -0.30
C TYR A 63 -8.02 11.74 -1.74
N TYR A 64 -8.85 12.20 -2.68
CA TYR A 64 -8.67 11.87 -4.09
C TYR A 64 -7.57 12.70 -4.74
N CYS A 65 -6.87 12.08 -5.69
CA CYS A 65 -5.81 12.67 -6.49
C CYS A 65 -6.02 12.35 -7.97
N ASP A 66 -5.85 13.36 -8.81
CA ASP A 66 -5.91 13.32 -10.27
C ASP A 66 -4.53 13.50 -10.93
N CYS A 67 -3.45 13.59 -10.14
CA CYS A 67 -2.10 13.75 -10.66
C CYS A 67 -1.62 12.47 -11.34
N THR A 68 -1.05 12.62 -12.53
CA THR A 68 -0.30 11.58 -13.22
C THR A 68 1.12 11.46 -12.66
N ARG A 69 1.86 10.42 -13.07
CA ARG A 69 3.27 10.30 -12.69
C ARG A 69 4.08 11.46 -13.27
N GLU A 70 3.77 11.86 -14.49
CA GLU A 70 4.39 12.96 -15.23
C GLU A 70 4.21 14.29 -14.49
N ASP A 71 3.01 14.55 -13.95
CA ASP A 71 2.73 15.73 -13.13
C ASP A 71 3.63 15.81 -11.89
N VAL A 72 3.83 14.67 -11.21
CA VAL A 72 4.70 14.59 -10.04
C VAL A 72 6.16 14.83 -10.43
N VAL A 73 6.62 14.22 -11.53
CA VAL A 73 8.00 14.43 -12.01
C VAL A 73 8.22 15.87 -12.45
N ALA A 74 7.25 16.49 -13.11
CA ALA A 74 7.33 17.89 -13.54
C ALA A 74 7.46 18.86 -12.35
N ARG A 75 6.79 18.58 -11.22
CA ARG A 75 6.86 19.42 -10.01
C ARG A 75 8.08 19.13 -9.14
N THR A 76 8.52 17.88 -9.05
CA THR A 76 9.62 17.46 -8.17
C THR A 76 10.98 17.49 -8.87
N GLY A 77 11.00 17.47 -10.21
CA GLY A 77 12.22 17.37 -11.01
C GLY A 77 12.95 16.02 -10.93
N LYS A 78 12.37 15.02 -10.25
CA LYS A 78 12.99 13.71 -10.01
C LYS A 78 12.03 12.58 -10.39
N LYS A 79 12.53 11.56 -11.10
CA LYS A 79 11.74 10.40 -11.51
C LYS A 79 11.46 9.43 -10.37
N GLU A 80 12.19 9.56 -9.27
CA GLU A 80 12.11 8.70 -8.10
C GLU A 80 11.39 9.40 -6.94
N ALA A 81 11.18 10.72 -7.03
CA ALA A 81 10.49 11.46 -5.99
C ALA A 81 9.06 10.94 -5.81
N GLY A 82 8.71 10.74 -4.54
CA GLY A 82 7.36 10.48 -4.11
C GLY A 82 6.47 11.71 -4.25
N TYR A 83 5.19 11.47 -3.99
CA TYR A 83 4.15 12.48 -4.14
C TYR A 83 4.19 13.50 -3.00
N GLU A 84 4.19 14.78 -3.35
CA GLU A 84 4.36 15.92 -2.44
C GLU A 84 3.05 16.46 -1.83
N GLY A 85 1.91 15.80 -2.10
CA GLY A 85 0.63 16.14 -1.49
C GLY A 85 -0.16 17.26 -2.20
N HIS A 86 0.09 17.53 -3.48
CA HIS A 86 -0.57 18.60 -4.26
C HIS A 86 -2.11 18.64 -4.16
N CYS A 87 -2.76 17.48 -4.08
CA CYS A 87 -4.21 17.33 -4.06
C CYS A 87 -4.82 17.22 -2.67
N ARG A 88 -4.00 17.26 -1.62
CA ARG A 88 -4.42 17.02 -0.24
C ARG A 88 -5.60 17.90 0.18
N GLU A 89 -5.55 19.19 -0.15
CA GLU A 89 -6.58 20.17 0.23
C GLU A 89 -7.52 20.57 -0.93
N ARG A 90 -7.47 19.87 -2.07
CA ARG A 90 -8.27 20.23 -3.26
C ARG A 90 -9.73 19.77 -3.19
N GLY A 91 -10.10 18.95 -2.20
CA GLY A 91 -11.49 18.52 -1.99
C GLY A 91 -12.07 17.73 -3.17
N LEU A 92 -11.22 16.99 -3.91
CA LEU A 92 -11.65 16.24 -5.09
C LEU A 92 -12.64 15.15 -4.70
N ALA A 93 -13.71 15.01 -5.49
CA ALA A 93 -14.66 13.91 -5.37
C ALA A 93 -14.16 12.67 -6.13
N TYR A 94 -14.83 11.53 -5.89
CA TYR A 94 -14.62 10.32 -6.67
C TYR A 94 -14.93 10.55 -8.14
N GLU A 95 -14.00 10.19 -9.01
CA GLU A 95 -14.20 10.03 -10.45
C GLU A 95 -13.41 8.79 -10.93
N PRO A 96 -13.90 8.07 -11.95
CA PRO A 96 -13.15 6.97 -12.56
C PRO A 96 -11.73 7.41 -12.94
N GLY A 97 -10.73 6.63 -12.54
CA GLY A 97 -9.32 6.92 -12.82
C GLY A 97 -8.60 7.79 -11.77
N ARG A 98 -9.31 8.40 -10.81
CA ARG A 98 -8.66 9.07 -9.67
C ARG A 98 -8.15 8.06 -8.65
N ALA A 99 -6.93 8.28 -8.19
CA ALA A 99 -6.38 7.53 -7.08
C ALA A 99 -6.93 8.07 -5.75
N LEU A 100 -7.14 7.18 -4.78
CA LEU A 100 -7.39 7.56 -3.38
C LEU A 100 -6.08 7.44 -2.61
N GLN A 101 -5.58 8.56 -2.08
CA GLN A 101 -4.32 8.64 -1.36
C GLN A 101 -4.56 8.69 0.15
N PHE A 102 -3.71 8.02 0.92
CA PHE A 102 -3.74 8.10 2.38
C PHE A 102 -3.27 9.48 2.87
N ARG A 103 -3.96 10.04 3.85
CA ARG A 103 -3.58 11.29 4.52
C ARG A 103 -2.66 10.98 5.69
N ALA A 104 -1.36 10.89 5.42
CA ALA A 104 -0.36 10.86 6.48
C ALA A 104 -0.41 12.15 7.33
N PRO A 105 -0.18 12.10 8.65
CA PRO A 105 -0.04 13.31 9.47
C PRO A 105 1.01 14.26 8.89
N ASP A 106 0.78 15.58 9.02
CA ASP A 106 1.73 16.60 8.51
C ASP A 106 2.95 16.73 9.42
N ASP A 107 2.78 16.39 10.71
CA ASP A 107 3.79 16.43 11.76
C ASP A 107 3.71 15.19 12.67
N GLY A 108 4.68 15.08 13.56
CA GLY A 108 4.81 13.96 14.48
C GLY A 108 5.66 12.83 13.94
N GLN A 109 5.72 11.75 14.72
CA GLN A 109 6.54 10.58 14.42
C GLN A 109 5.68 9.33 14.51
N THR A 110 5.78 8.47 13.50
CA THR A 110 5.21 7.13 13.56
C THR A 110 6.29 6.21 14.13
N VAL A 111 6.02 5.55 15.25
CA VAL A 111 6.96 4.63 15.88
C VAL A 111 6.54 3.19 15.61
N VAL A 112 7.46 2.37 15.12
CA VAL A 112 7.22 0.94 14.87
C VAL A 112 8.17 0.10 15.72
N ALA A 113 7.61 -0.72 16.61
CA ALA A 113 8.35 -1.67 17.42
C ALA A 113 8.62 -2.97 16.64
N ASP A 114 9.75 -3.01 15.92
CA ASP A 114 10.17 -4.18 15.15
C ASP A 114 10.96 -5.18 16.01
N ARG A 115 10.55 -6.46 16.00
CA ARG A 115 11.13 -7.49 16.87
C ARG A 115 12.55 -7.91 16.48
N ILE A 116 12.97 -7.71 15.24
CA ILE A 116 14.28 -8.16 14.72
C ILE A 116 15.26 -7.00 14.73
N ARG A 117 14.83 -5.83 14.27
CA ARG A 117 15.70 -4.65 14.14
C ARG A 117 15.92 -3.92 15.46
N GLY A 118 15.05 -4.14 16.46
CA GLY A 118 15.12 -3.55 17.78
C GLY A 118 14.68 -2.07 17.81
N GLY A 119 14.01 -1.67 18.90
CA GLY A 119 13.70 -0.28 19.22
C GLY A 119 12.54 0.36 18.46
N ASP A 120 12.01 1.41 19.08
CA ASP A 120 10.97 2.32 18.60
C ASP A 120 11.49 3.18 17.44
N ARG A 121 11.36 2.69 16.21
CA ARG A 121 11.93 3.39 15.04
C ARG A 121 10.91 4.31 14.39
N VAL A 122 11.35 5.53 14.07
CA VAL A 122 10.66 6.40 13.11
C VAL A 122 11.06 5.96 11.70
N PRO A 123 10.12 5.48 10.85
CA PRO A 123 10.42 5.21 9.45
C PRO A 123 10.99 6.48 8.82
N GLU A 124 12.10 6.36 8.08
CA GLU A 124 12.55 7.44 7.18
C GLU A 124 11.33 7.92 6.37
N PRO A 125 11.07 9.23 6.28
CA PRO A 125 9.97 9.72 5.46
C PRO A 125 10.16 9.15 4.05
N GLY A 126 9.24 8.28 3.63
CA GLY A 126 9.32 7.60 2.35
C GLY A 126 9.13 8.60 1.23
N ASP A 127 10.22 9.23 0.80
CA ASP A 127 10.44 10.11 -0.36
C ASP A 127 9.28 11.03 -0.83
N GLY A 128 8.31 11.33 0.04
CA GLY A 128 7.09 12.10 -0.23
C GLY A 128 6.76 13.11 0.88
N GLY A 129 7.77 13.49 1.65
CA GLY A 129 7.66 14.43 2.77
C GLY A 129 8.85 15.37 2.86
N LEU A 130 9.28 15.98 1.74
CA LEU A 130 10.27 17.05 1.80
C LEU A 130 9.59 18.34 2.28
N ARG A 131 9.57 18.58 3.58
CA ARG A 131 9.46 19.94 4.13
C ARG A 131 10.33 20.12 5.38
N ASP A 132 11.64 20.02 5.18
CA ASP A 132 12.54 20.91 5.92
C ASP A 132 12.25 22.35 5.47
N ARG A 133 11.35 23.00 6.22
CA ARG A 133 11.30 24.46 6.35
C ARG A 133 11.23 24.80 7.83
N LEU A 134 12.35 24.62 8.51
CA LEU A 134 12.63 25.33 9.74
C LEU A 134 13.80 26.28 9.47
N ARG A 135 13.42 27.55 9.30
CA ARG A 135 14.19 28.80 9.48
C ARG A 135 15.56 28.92 8.81
#